data_AF-A0A814SW29-F1
#
_entry.id   AF-A0A814SW29-F1
#
_cell.length_a   1.000
_cell.length_b   1.000
_cell.length_c   1.000
_cell.angle_alpha   90.00
_cell.angle_beta   90.00
_cell.angle_gamma   90.00
#
_symmetry.space_group_name_H-M   'P 1'
#
loop_
_entity.id
_entity.type
_entity.pdbx_description
1 polymer ?
#
loop_
_entity_poly.entity_id
_entity_poly.type
_entity_poly.pdbx_seq_one_letter_code
_entity_poly.pdbx_strand_id
1 'polypeptide(L)'
;MGSRKTNARGKQLQELIKEGFIECVDDDSTTFEKNDYEEKLDWILASQPLISFISNVETHLTIGTLSGHKPLTFDIPTGVQPKPTSPRISLNFKAAKWSKFRIKLDQQLMLWNNDGRFDSTLDIEEYTSFITNSIMVATQEAIPPTQQMNTSYTLSEASKNLIKLKHQAYRRWKKAGNNMDKHQYYNYKVLLTNSLRNDRRNNLNKLMSSLCQKKMYSDAVW
;
A
#
# COMPACT_ATOMS: atom_id res chain seq x y z
N MET A 1 30.47 8.03 -15.56
CA MET A 1 29.68 7.15 -14.67
C MET A 1 30.35 5.80 -14.56
N GLY A 2 30.53 5.26 -13.35
CA GLY A 2 31.34 4.06 -13.04
C GLY A 2 32.85 4.27 -13.28
N SER A 3 33.71 3.94 -12.33
CA SER A 3 35.16 4.20 -12.39
C SER A 3 35.94 2.91 -12.76
N ARG A 4 37.24 2.86 -13.08
CA ARG A 4 38.31 3.87 -13.23
C ARG A 4 38.97 3.70 -14.61
N LYS A 5 39.37 4.82 -15.23
CA LYS A 5 40.29 5.01 -16.38
C LYS A 5 39.84 4.59 -17.79
N THR A 6 39.02 3.55 -18.00
CA THR A 6 38.41 3.27 -19.33
C THR A 6 37.10 2.47 -19.18
N ASN A 7 36.03 3.17 -18.80
CA ASN A 7 34.70 2.55 -18.69
C ASN A 7 33.90 2.75 -20.00
N ALA A 8 34.08 1.85 -20.97
CA ALA A 8 33.32 1.89 -22.23
C ALA A 8 31.80 1.86 -21.99
N ARG A 9 31.34 1.09 -21.01
CA ARG A 9 29.91 1.01 -20.64
C ARG A 9 29.41 2.32 -20.02
N GLY A 10 30.23 2.93 -19.17
CA GLY A 10 29.96 4.25 -18.61
C GLY A 10 29.90 5.36 -19.66
N LYS A 11 30.74 5.27 -20.70
CA LYS A 11 30.69 6.19 -21.85
C LYS A 11 29.41 6.02 -22.67
N GLN A 12 29.03 4.77 -22.97
CA GLN A 12 27.76 4.46 -23.65
C GLN A 12 26.55 4.98 -22.87
N LEU A 13 26.54 4.79 -21.54
CA LEU A 13 25.48 5.32 -20.69
C LEU A 13 25.47 6.87 -20.69
N GLN A 14 26.65 7.51 -20.69
CA GLN A 14 26.73 8.97 -20.81
C GLN A 14 26.26 9.49 -22.16
N GLU A 15 26.52 8.77 -23.25
CA GLU A 15 26.00 9.11 -24.58
C GLU A 15 24.47 9.03 -24.60
N LEU A 16 23.89 7.96 -24.04
CA LEU A 16 22.43 7.83 -23.90
C LEU A 16 21.80 8.95 -23.08
N ILE A 17 22.44 9.36 -21.97
CA ILE A 17 21.95 10.47 -21.13
C ILE A 17 22.03 11.80 -21.90
N LYS A 18 23.06 12.00 -22.73
CA LYS A 18 23.20 13.21 -23.56
C LYS A 18 22.13 13.34 -24.65
N GLU A 19 21.49 12.24 -25.06
CA GLU A 19 20.35 12.28 -25.98
C GLU A 19 19.12 12.95 -25.36
N GLY A 20 19.08 13.13 -24.03
CA GLY A 20 18.07 13.93 -23.34
C GLY A 20 16.76 13.19 -23.02
N PHE A 21 16.66 11.90 -23.34
CA PHE A 21 15.49 11.08 -22.99
C PHE A 21 15.45 10.69 -21.51
N ILE A 22 16.62 10.62 -20.88
CA ILE A 22 16.81 10.17 -19.50
C ILE A 22 17.83 11.08 -18.85
N GLU A 23 17.51 11.53 -17.65
CA GLU A 23 18.35 12.37 -16.81
C GLU A 23 18.81 11.60 -15.57
N CYS A 24 19.90 12.05 -14.97
CA CYS A 24 20.46 11.48 -13.75
C CYS A 24 20.25 12.44 -12.59
N VAL A 25 19.65 11.96 -11.50
CA VAL A 25 19.46 12.72 -10.25
C VAL A 25 20.00 11.89 -9.11
N ASP A 26 21.21 12.21 -8.67
CA ASP A 26 21.97 11.41 -7.73
C ASP A 26 22.94 12.29 -6.91
N ASP A 27 23.41 11.82 -5.76
CA ASP A 27 24.37 12.55 -4.91
C ASP A 27 25.82 12.27 -5.32
N ASP A 28 26.84 13.05 -4.94
CA ASP A 28 28.21 12.77 -5.41
C ASP A 28 28.93 11.64 -4.64
N SER A 29 28.21 10.92 -3.78
CA SER A 29 28.75 9.92 -2.87
C SER A 29 29.13 8.62 -3.58
N THR A 30 30.09 7.88 -3.00
CA THR A 30 30.42 6.52 -3.45
C THR A 30 29.33 5.57 -2.99
N THR A 31 28.83 4.72 -3.89
CA THR A 31 27.74 3.77 -3.62
C THR A 31 28.24 2.34 -3.42
N PHE A 32 29.51 2.08 -3.72
CA PHE A 32 30.14 0.78 -3.54
C PHE A 32 31.50 0.92 -2.86
N GLU A 33 31.76 0.06 -1.89
CA GLU A 33 33.00 -0.04 -1.13
C GLU A 33 33.43 -1.51 -0.99
N LYS A 34 34.69 -1.79 -1.25
CA LYS A 34 35.30 -3.10 -1.01
C LYS A 34 36.78 -2.95 -0.70
N ASN A 35 37.19 -3.31 0.52
CA ASN A 35 38.57 -3.19 0.99
C ASN A 35 39.06 -1.73 0.83
N ASP A 36 40.09 -1.48 0.01
CA ASP A 36 40.70 -0.16 -0.19
C ASP A 36 40.13 0.61 -1.39
N TYR A 37 38.90 0.27 -1.79
CA TYR A 37 38.29 0.77 -3.02
C TYR A 37 36.88 1.26 -2.76
N GLU A 38 36.63 2.51 -3.15
CA GLU A 38 35.31 3.10 -3.20
C GLU A 38 35.01 3.68 -4.58
N GLU A 39 33.83 3.37 -5.11
CA GLU A 39 33.35 3.89 -6.38
C GLU A 39 31.85 4.14 -6.38
N LYS A 40 31.42 4.98 -7.33
CA LYS A 40 30.01 5.19 -7.63
C LYS A 40 29.57 4.30 -8.79
N LEU A 41 28.87 3.22 -8.45
CA LEU A 41 28.39 2.21 -9.39
C LEU A 41 26.86 2.21 -9.55
N ASP A 42 26.15 2.61 -8.50
CA ASP A 42 24.70 2.74 -8.49
C ASP A 42 24.30 4.19 -8.84
N TRP A 43 23.27 4.32 -9.68
CA TRP A 43 22.78 5.60 -10.22
C TRP A 43 21.24 5.62 -10.27
N ILE A 44 20.62 6.75 -9.93
CA ILE A 44 19.20 7.01 -10.15
C ILE A 44 19.00 7.76 -11.47
N LEU A 45 18.23 7.15 -12.36
CA LEU A 45 17.92 7.66 -13.69
C LEU A 45 16.39 7.76 -13.87
N ALA A 46 15.91 8.87 -14.42
CA ALA A 46 14.50 9.02 -14.79
C ALA A 46 14.31 9.95 -15.99
N SER A 47 13.21 9.80 -16.72
CA SER A 47 12.82 10.71 -17.79
C SER A 47 12.00 11.88 -17.26
N GLN A 48 11.84 12.93 -18.07
CA GLN A 48 10.81 13.93 -17.82
C GLN A 48 9.40 13.33 -18.01
N PRO A 49 8.38 13.77 -17.23
CA PRO A 49 8.47 14.73 -16.13
C PRO A 49 8.88 14.09 -14.78
N LEU A 50 9.05 12.77 -14.71
CA LEU A 50 9.26 12.02 -13.45
C LEU A 50 10.47 12.52 -12.67
N ILE A 51 11.56 12.84 -13.35
CA ILE A 51 12.80 13.35 -12.75
C ILE A 51 12.57 14.61 -11.88
N SER A 52 11.61 15.46 -12.26
CA SER A 52 11.25 16.68 -11.50
C SER A 52 10.59 16.39 -10.15
N PHE A 53 10.09 15.17 -9.96
CA PHE A 53 9.50 14.71 -8.70
C PHE A 53 10.53 14.00 -7.79
N ILE A 54 11.73 13.67 -8.27
CA ILE A 54 12.71 12.99 -7.43
C ILE A 54 13.42 14.03 -6.56
N SER A 55 13.36 13.87 -5.23
CA SER A 55 14.01 14.76 -4.26
C SER A 55 14.72 13.99 -3.16
N ASN A 56 15.52 14.69 -2.33
CA ASN A 56 16.19 14.12 -1.15
C ASN A 56 17.01 12.85 -1.45
N VAL A 57 17.77 12.88 -2.55
CA VAL A 57 18.66 11.78 -2.88
C VAL A 57 19.83 11.75 -1.91
N GLU A 58 20.04 10.61 -1.25
CA GLU A 58 21.08 10.43 -0.24
C GLU A 58 21.64 9.00 -0.27
N THR A 59 22.97 8.90 -0.34
CA THR A 59 23.71 7.67 -0.11
C THR A 59 24.06 7.54 1.38
N HIS A 60 23.61 6.45 2.00
CA HIS A 60 23.79 6.18 3.43
C HIS A 60 25.15 5.53 3.70
N LEU A 61 26.16 6.35 3.99
CA LEU A 61 27.53 5.89 4.25
C LEU A 61 27.66 5.02 5.52
N THR A 62 26.77 5.19 6.50
CA THR A 62 26.87 4.58 7.84
C THR A 62 25.89 3.43 8.09
N ILE A 63 24.86 3.30 7.25
CA ILE A 63 23.94 2.16 7.29
C ILE A 63 24.69 1.00 6.63
N GLY A 64 25.14 0.04 7.45
CA GLY A 64 26.10 -1.00 7.07
C GLY A 64 25.91 -1.58 5.66
N THR A 65 27.02 -1.85 4.98
CA THR A 65 27.01 -2.28 3.59
C THR A 65 26.57 -3.74 3.46
N LEU A 66 25.73 -4.03 2.46
CA LEU A 66 25.43 -5.39 2.05
C LEU A 66 26.26 -5.71 0.81
N SER A 67 27.21 -6.65 0.93
CA SER A 67 28.11 -7.03 -0.18
C SER A 67 28.90 -5.85 -0.77
N GLY A 68 29.20 -4.84 0.04
CA GLY A 68 29.92 -3.65 -0.37
C GLY A 68 29.06 -2.51 -0.94
N HIS A 69 27.77 -2.71 -1.18
CA HIS A 69 26.88 -1.62 -1.61
C HIS A 69 26.36 -0.81 -0.42
N LYS A 70 26.39 0.51 -0.56
CA LYS A 70 25.83 1.50 0.37
C LYS A 70 24.37 1.78 -0.04
N PRO A 71 23.41 1.81 0.90
CA PRO A 71 22.01 2.08 0.55
C PRO A 71 21.83 3.48 -0.03
N LEU A 72 20.99 3.60 -1.06
CA LEU A 72 20.60 4.86 -1.68
C LEU A 72 19.10 5.08 -1.44
N THR A 73 18.73 6.28 -0.99
CA THR A 73 17.33 6.67 -0.77
C THR A 73 17.00 7.93 -1.54
N PHE A 74 15.73 8.06 -1.92
CA PHE A 74 15.18 9.25 -2.56
C PHE A 74 13.67 9.28 -2.33
N ASP A 75 13.09 10.47 -2.39
CA ASP A 75 11.66 10.69 -2.27
C ASP A 75 11.04 10.90 -3.64
N ILE A 76 9.85 10.31 -3.86
CA ILE A 76 8.94 10.68 -4.93
C ILE A 76 7.63 11.13 -4.24
N PRO A 77 7.31 12.44 -4.21
CA PRO A 77 6.06 12.93 -3.66
C PRO A 77 4.93 12.48 -4.56
N THR A 78 4.14 11.50 -4.12
CA THR A 78 3.02 10.96 -4.92
C THR A 78 1.80 11.89 -4.95
N GLY A 79 1.87 13.11 -4.42
CA GLY A 79 0.73 14.04 -4.27
C GLY A 79 -0.40 13.55 -3.35
N VAL A 80 -0.41 12.26 -3.03
CA VAL A 80 -1.30 11.63 -2.07
C VAL A 80 -0.70 11.83 -0.69
N GLN A 81 -1.04 12.93 -0.04
CA GLN A 81 -1.07 12.93 1.42
C GLN A 81 -1.81 11.64 1.83
N PRO A 82 -1.20 10.71 2.60
CA PRO A 82 -1.93 9.57 3.10
C PRO A 82 -3.07 10.15 3.92
N LYS A 83 -4.28 10.17 3.35
CA LYS A 83 -5.48 10.61 4.06
C LYS A 83 -5.43 9.85 5.39
N PRO A 84 -5.45 10.54 6.55
CA PRO A 84 -5.50 9.84 7.83
C PRO A 84 -6.59 8.81 7.68
N THR A 85 -6.26 7.54 7.93
CA THR A 85 -7.07 6.36 7.58
C THR A 85 -8.50 6.57 8.06
N SER A 86 -9.31 7.25 7.26
CA SER A 86 -10.70 7.49 7.57
C SER A 86 -11.29 6.10 7.56
N PRO A 87 -12.14 5.75 8.55
CA PRO A 87 -12.79 4.45 8.54
C PRO A 87 -13.37 4.28 7.14
N ARG A 88 -12.88 3.29 6.39
CA ARG A 88 -13.37 3.04 5.03
C ARG A 88 -14.85 2.71 5.23
N ILE A 89 -15.71 3.68 4.91
CA ILE A 89 -17.14 3.48 4.87
C ILE A 89 -17.35 2.49 3.73
N SER A 90 -17.46 1.22 4.08
CA SER A 90 -17.71 0.16 3.11
C SER A 90 -19.19 -0.11 3.12
N LEU A 91 -19.85 -0.07 1.97
CA LEU A 91 -21.30 -0.24 1.92
C LEU A 91 -21.67 -1.73 2.07
N ASN A 92 -22.64 -2.05 2.93
CA ASN A 92 -23.12 -3.42 3.08
C ASN A 92 -24.21 -3.74 2.06
N PHE A 93 -23.82 -4.06 0.83
CA PHE A 93 -24.77 -4.43 -0.23
C PHE A 93 -25.60 -5.68 0.07
N LYS A 94 -25.15 -6.56 0.99
CA LYS A 94 -25.95 -7.71 1.44
C LYS A 94 -27.13 -7.30 2.31
N ALA A 95 -27.03 -6.18 3.02
CA ALA A 95 -28.08 -5.62 3.85
C ALA A 95 -28.85 -4.48 3.15
N ALA A 96 -28.66 -4.32 1.84
CA ALA A 96 -29.30 -3.28 1.05
C ALA A 96 -30.82 -3.46 1.01
N LYS A 97 -31.55 -2.35 1.24
CA LYS A 97 -33.00 -2.30 1.05
C LYS A 97 -33.31 -1.88 -0.39
N TRP A 98 -33.23 -2.82 -1.33
CA TRP A 98 -33.37 -2.54 -2.77
C TRP A 98 -34.69 -1.87 -3.18
N SER A 99 -35.78 -2.12 -2.46
CA SER A 99 -37.04 -1.42 -2.68
C SER A 99 -36.93 0.08 -2.40
N LYS A 100 -36.25 0.46 -1.31
CA LYS A 100 -35.94 1.86 -0.99
C LYS A 100 -35.00 2.49 -2.01
N PHE A 101 -33.98 1.73 -2.45
CA PHE A 101 -33.05 2.18 -3.48
C PHE A 101 -33.81 2.55 -4.76
N ARG A 102 -34.69 1.66 -5.22
CA ARG A 102 -35.48 1.87 -6.44
C ARG A 102 -36.39 3.09 -6.31
N ILE A 103 -37.16 3.19 -5.23
CA ILE A 103 -38.05 4.34 -5.00
C ILE A 103 -37.25 5.65 -4.99
N LYS A 104 -36.11 5.67 -4.29
CA LYS A 104 -35.29 6.88 -4.19
C LYS A 104 -34.63 7.23 -5.53
N LEU A 105 -34.17 6.24 -6.28
CA LEU A 105 -33.59 6.45 -7.61
C LEU A 105 -34.64 7.00 -8.57
N ASP A 106 -35.84 6.41 -8.61
CA ASP A 106 -36.94 6.89 -9.45
C ASP A 106 -37.29 8.35 -9.10
N GLN A 107 -37.35 8.69 -7.80
CA GLN A 107 -37.55 10.06 -7.35
C GLN A 107 -36.45 11.02 -7.80
N GLN A 108 -35.18 10.60 -7.78
CA GLN A 108 -34.06 11.44 -8.22
C GLN A 108 -34.07 11.64 -9.73
N LEU A 109 -34.32 10.57 -10.50
CA LEU A 109 -34.36 10.64 -11.96
C LEU A 109 -35.47 11.57 -12.48
N MET A 110 -36.60 11.64 -11.78
CA MET A 110 -37.70 12.57 -12.10
C MET A 110 -37.33 14.06 -11.94
N LEU A 111 -36.21 14.38 -11.27
CA LEU A 111 -35.72 15.75 -11.12
C LEU A 111 -34.97 16.24 -12.37
N TRP A 112 -34.65 15.35 -13.31
CA TRP A 112 -34.07 15.75 -14.57
C TRP A 112 -35.12 16.50 -15.38
N ASN A 113 -34.96 17.82 -15.47
CA ASN A 113 -35.90 18.70 -16.16
C ASN A 113 -35.35 19.23 -17.49
N ASN A 114 -34.51 18.43 -18.17
CA ASN A 114 -33.91 18.83 -19.43
C ASN A 114 -34.47 17.95 -20.56
N ASP A 115 -35.49 18.47 -21.25
CA ASP A 115 -36.02 17.93 -22.51
C ASP A 115 -35.12 18.25 -23.72
N GLY A 116 -33.95 18.86 -23.47
CA GLY A 116 -32.95 19.21 -24.47
C GLY A 116 -32.34 17.98 -25.13
N ARG A 117 -31.91 18.15 -26.38
CA ARG A 117 -31.13 17.13 -27.10
C ARG A 117 -29.69 17.14 -26.58
N PHE A 118 -29.10 15.95 -26.48
CA PHE A 118 -27.68 15.78 -26.12
C PHE A 118 -26.79 16.06 -27.34
N ASP A 119 -26.73 17.33 -27.75
CA ASP A 119 -26.07 17.74 -28.98
C ASP A 119 -24.59 18.12 -28.76
N SER A 120 -24.15 18.30 -27.51
CA SER A 120 -22.75 18.57 -27.16
C SER A 120 -22.16 17.56 -26.16
N THR A 121 -20.84 17.48 -26.12
CA THR A 121 -20.11 16.68 -25.11
C THR A 121 -20.38 17.17 -23.69
N LEU A 122 -20.60 18.48 -23.50
CA LEU A 122 -20.91 19.07 -22.21
C LEU A 122 -22.24 18.56 -21.66
N ASP A 123 -23.26 18.46 -22.52
CA ASP A 123 -24.60 17.97 -22.13
C ASP A 123 -24.53 16.49 -21.67
N ILE A 124 -23.68 15.70 -22.33
CA ILE A 124 -23.45 14.29 -21.96
C ILE A 124 -22.75 14.20 -20.60
N GLU A 125 -21.76 15.04 -20.34
CA GLU A 125 -21.05 15.09 -19.06
C GLU A 125 -21.95 15.54 -17.90
N GLU A 126 -22.80 16.54 -18.15
CA GLU A 126 -23.78 17.03 -17.18
C GLU A 126 -24.79 15.93 -16.82
N TYR A 127 -25.34 15.25 -17.83
CA TYR A 127 -26.26 14.14 -17.62
C TYR A 127 -25.58 12.96 -16.90
N THR A 128 -24.35 12.62 -17.27
CA THR A 128 -23.57 11.58 -16.60
C THR A 128 -23.35 11.92 -15.13
N SER A 129 -23.05 13.19 -14.84
CA SER A 129 -22.90 13.69 -13.47
C SER A 129 -24.20 13.61 -12.69
N PHE A 130 -25.33 13.96 -13.31
CA PHE A 130 -26.66 13.85 -12.73
C PHE A 130 -27.04 12.40 -12.39
N ILE A 131 -26.84 11.46 -13.32
CA ILE A 131 -27.11 10.04 -13.10
C ILE A 131 -26.23 9.49 -11.98
N THR A 132 -24.94 9.84 -11.98
CA THR A 132 -24.00 9.43 -10.93
C THR A 132 -24.46 9.92 -9.57
N ASN A 133 -24.86 11.19 -9.46
CA ASN A 133 -25.36 11.76 -8.21
C ASN A 133 -26.67 11.09 -7.75
N SER A 134 -27.59 10.83 -8.68
CA SER A 134 -28.86 10.14 -8.41
C SER A 134 -28.64 8.74 -7.82
N ILE A 135 -27.70 7.98 -8.39
CA ILE A 135 -27.29 6.66 -7.88
C ILE A 135 -26.64 6.78 -6.50
N MET A 136 -25.77 7.78 -6.29
CA MET A 136 -25.11 7.99 -4.99
C MET A 136 -26.11 8.30 -3.87
N VAL A 137 -27.08 9.19 -4.13
CA VAL A 137 -28.13 9.53 -3.16
C VAL A 137 -29.00 8.32 -2.83
N ALA A 138 -29.43 7.56 -3.84
CA ALA A 138 -30.19 6.32 -3.63
C ALA A 138 -29.38 5.27 -2.84
N THR A 139 -28.08 5.18 -3.10
CA THR A 139 -27.14 4.30 -2.40
C THR A 139 -27.03 4.65 -0.92
N GLN A 140 -26.88 5.93 -0.58
CA GLN A 140 -26.76 6.40 0.80
C GLN A 140 -28.03 6.13 1.63
N GLU A 141 -29.21 6.28 1.01
CA GLU A 141 -30.51 6.03 1.66
C GLU A 141 -30.77 4.54 1.91
N ALA A 142 -30.39 3.68 0.96
CA ALA A 142 -30.82 2.29 0.94
C ALA A 142 -29.78 1.29 1.46
N ILE A 143 -28.50 1.67 1.46
CA ILE A 143 -27.40 0.74 1.75
C ILE A 143 -26.69 1.20 3.03
N PRO A 144 -26.81 0.43 4.14
CA PRO A 144 -26.23 0.84 5.39
C PRO A 144 -24.68 0.84 5.29
N PRO A 145 -24.03 1.85 5.90
CA PRO A 145 -22.58 1.87 5.99
C PRO A 145 -22.11 0.74 6.92
N THR A 146 -21.19 -0.09 6.43
CA THR A 146 -20.35 -0.93 7.26
C THR A 146 -19.26 -0.03 7.82
N GLN A 147 -19.38 0.32 9.09
CA GLN A 147 -18.22 0.80 9.83
C GLN A 147 -17.28 -0.39 9.99
N GLN A 148 -16.25 -0.47 9.14
CA GLN A 148 -15.09 -1.26 9.49
C GLN A 148 -14.49 -0.58 10.72
N MET A 149 -14.71 -1.16 11.90
CA MET A 149 -13.92 -0.79 13.06
C MET A 149 -12.47 -1.05 12.67
N ASN A 150 -11.65 0.01 12.69
CA ASN A 150 -10.21 -0.06 12.55
C ASN A 150 -9.62 -0.78 13.76
N THR A 151 -9.96 -2.05 13.98
CA THR A 151 -9.16 -2.92 14.82
C THR A 151 -7.95 -3.25 13.98
N SER A 152 -6.86 -2.51 14.17
CA SER A 152 -5.56 -2.92 13.65
C SER A 152 -5.25 -4.27 14.27
N TYR A 153 -5.51 -5.34 13.50
CA TYR A 153 -5.13 -6.68 13.89
C TYR A 153 -3.62 -6.77 13.76
N THR A 154 -2.93 -6.44 14.85
CA THR A 154 -1.47 -6.55 14.91
C THR A 154 -1.13 -7.98 15.33
N LEU A 155 -0.45 -8.70 14.44
CA LEU A 155 0.10 -10.01 14.76
C LEU A 155 1.16 -9.90 15.85
N SER A 156 1.16 -10.83 16.81
CA SER A 156 2.24 -10.91 17.79
C SER A 156 3.57 -11.27 17.14
N GLU A 157 4.67 -10.88 17.77
CA GLU A 157 6.01 -11.20 17.27
C GLU A 157 6.24 -12.72 17.21
N ALA A 158 5.64 -13.47 18.12
CA ALA A 158 5.61 -14.93 18.09
C ALA A 158 4.97 -15.46 16.79
N SER A 159 3.78 -14.96 16.41
CA SER A 159 3.11 -15.33 15.17
C SER A 159 3.94 -14.95 13.93
N LYS A 160 4.56 -13.77 13.91
CA LYS A 160 5.44 -13.34 12.81
C LYS A 160 6.66 -14.25 12.67
N ASN A 161 7.30 -14.61 13.78
CA ASN A 161 8.44 -15.52 13.79
C ASN A 161 8.06 -16.93 13.31
N LEU A 162 6.89 -17.43 13.71
CA LEU A 162 6.38 -18.72 13.24
C LEU A 162 6.08 -18.71 11.73
N ILE A 163 5.59 -17.59 11.17
CA ILE A 163 5.43 -17.44 9.72
C ILE A 163 6.79 -17.56 9.01
N LYS A 164 7.80 -16.84 9.49
CA LYS A 164 9.17 -16.89 8.93
C LYS A 164 9.74 -18.32 8.98
N LEU A 165 9.68 -18.97 10.15
CA LEU A 165 10.17 -20.33 10.36
C LEU A 165 9.44 -21.35 9.48
N LYS A 166 8.11 -21.26 9.37
CA LYS A 166 7.30 -22.11 8.48
C LYS A 166 7.74 -21.97 7.02
N HIS A 167 7.93 -20.75 6.54
CA HIS A 167 8.38 -20.50 5.16
C HIS A 167 9.81 -20.96 4.91
N GLN A 168 10.70 -20.82 5.90
CA GLN A 168 12.08 -21.31 5.79
C GLN A 168 12.11 -22.84 5.72
N ALA A 169 11.39 -23.54 6.61
CA ALA A 169 11.30 -25.00 6.61
C ALA A 169 10.68 -25.53 5.30
N TYR A 170 9.64 -24.88 4.78
CA TYR A 170 9.06 -25.25 3.47
C TYR A 170 10.07 -25.12 2.33
N ARG A 171 10.82 -24.00 2.27
CA ARG A 171 11.84 -23.78 1.25
C ARG A 171 12.97 -24.81 1.33
N ARG A 172 13.45 -25.14 2.53
CA ARG A 172 14.46 -26.19 2.75
C ARG A 172 13.94 -27.55 2.32
N TRP A 173 12.74 -27.93 2.77
CA TRP A 173 12.11 -29.19 2.37
C TRP A 173 11.92 -29.30 0.85
N LYS A 174 11.40 -28.25 0.19
CA LYS A 174 11.17 -28.27 -1.27
C LYS A 174 12.48 -28.36 -2.07
N LYS A 175 13.58 -27.81 -1.55
CA LYS A 175 14.90 -27.84 -2.20
C LYS A 175 15.66 -29.15 -1.96
N ALA A 176 15.64 -29.65 -0.72
CA ALA A 176 16.47 -30.78 -0.30
C ALA A 176 15.71 -32.12 -0.22
N GLY A 177 14.37 -32.10 -0.24
CA GLY A 177 13.55 -33.31 -0.12
C GLY A 177 13.57 -33.99 1.26
N ASN A 178 14.24 -33.40 2.26
CA ASN A 178 14.44 -34.00 3.58
C ASN A 178 13.15 -34.11 4.40
N ASN A 179 12.91 -35.29 4.97
CA ASN A 179 11.76 -35.57 5.85
C ASN A 179 11.80 -34.79 7.18
N MET A 180 12.99 -34.43 7.69
CA MET A 180 13.08 -33.59 8.91
C MET A 180 12.53 -32.18 8.66
N ASP A 181 12.88 -31.55 7.54
CA ASP A 181 12.36 -30.23 7.19
C ASP A 181 10.84 -30.28 6.93
N LYS A 182 10.34 -31.38 6.36
CA LYS A 182 8.89 -31.63 6.23
C LYS A 182 8.20 -31.67 7.59
N HIS A 183 8.76 -32.41 8.55
CA HIS A 183 8.22 -32.49 9.91
C HIS A 183 8.24 -31.13 10.61
N GLN A 184 9.36 -30.38 10.51
CA GLN A 184 9.46 -29.01 11.03
C GLN A 184 8.42 -28.08 10.43
N TYR A 185 8.17 -28.15 9.12
CA TYR A 185 7.14 -27.35 8.46
C TYR A 185 5.75 -27.60 9.06
N TYR A 186 5.36 -28.87 9.24
CA TYR A 186 4.06 -29.20 9.84
C TYR A 186 3.98 -28.78 11.31
N ASN A 187 5.06 -28.92 12.08
CA ASN A 187 5.11 -28.46 13.46
C ASN A 187 4.92 -26.94 13.56
N TYR A 188 5.65 -26.16 12.75
CA TYR A 188 5.46 -24.70 12.70
C TYR A 188 4.07 -24.31 12.21
N LYS A 189 3.46 -25.07 11.29
CA LYS A 189 2.08 -24.84 10.85
C LYS A 189 1.07 -25.00 11.99
N VAL A 190 1.23 -26.03 12.83
CA VAL A 190 0.36 -26.26 14.00
C VAL A 190 0.54 -25.16 15.04
N LEU A 191 1.80 -24.84 15.39
CA LEU A 191 2.12 -23.79 16.36
C LEU A 191 1.62 -22.41 15.89
N LEU A 192 1.79 -22.08 14.61
CA LEU A 192 1.26 -20.85 14.02
C LEU A 192 -0.26 -20.78 14.14
N THR A 193 -0.96 -21.88 13.86
CA THR A 193 -2.42 -21.93 13.97
C THR A 193 -2.89 -21.59 15.38
N ASN A 194 -2.23 -22.16 16.40
CA ASN A 194 -2.53 -21.87 17.80
C ASN A 194 -2.18 -20.43 18.19
N SER A 195 -1.02 -19.93 17.75
CA SER A 195 -0.58 -18.56 17.99
C SER A 195 -1.56 -17.53 17.40
N LEU A 196 -2.02 -17.74 16.16
CA LEU A 196 -3.01 -16.88 15.50
C LEU A 196 -4.37 -16.90 16.21
N ARG A 197 -4.80 -18.07 16.72
CA ARG A 197 -6.02 -18.17 17.55
C ARG A 197 -5.88 -17.36 18.83
N ASN A 198 -4.73 -17.43 19.50
CA ASN A 198 -4.46 -16.65 20.70
C ASN A 198 -4.40 -15.15 20.41
N ASP A 199 -3.74 -14.72 19.32
CA ASP A 199 -3.72 -13.32 18.90
C ASP A 199 -5.13 -12.78 18.67
N ARG A 200 -6.01 -13.55 18.00
CA ARG A 200 -7.41 -13.19 17.80
C ARG A 200 -8.16 -13.06 19.12
N ARG A 201 -7.98 -14.03 20.03
CA ARG A 201 -8.63 -14.00 21.35
C ARG A 201 -8.17 -12.82 22.20
N ASN A 202 -6.87 -12.54 22.20
CA ASN A 202 -6.29 -11.40 22.93
C ASN A 202 -6.78 -10.07 22.36
N ASN A 203 -6.87 -9.95 21.04
CA ASN A 203 -7.41 -8.75 20.40
C ASN A 203 -8.90 -8.57 20.70
N LEU A 204 -9.69 -9.65 20.69
CA LEU A 204 -11.09 -9.61 21.11
C LEU A 204 -11.21 -9.16 22.58
N ASN A 205 -10.41 -9.72 23.48
CA ASN A 205 -10.40 -9.32 24.88
C ASN A 205 -10.07 -7.83 25.04
N LYS A 206 -9.02 -7.33 24.36
CA LYS A 206 -8.67 -5.90 24.36
C LYS A 206 -9.81 -5.02 23.83
N LEU A 207 -10.46 -5.44 22.75
CA LEU A 207 -11.62 -4.74 22.20
C LEU A 207 -12.75 -4.68 23.24
N MET A 208 -13.11 -5.81 23.83
CA MET A 208 -14.15 -5.88 24.87
C MET A 208 -13.80 -5.01 26.08
N SER A 209 -12.56 -5.06 26.58
CA SER A 209 -12.09 -4.19 27.67
C SER A 209 -12.21 -2.71 27.30
N SER A 210 -11.81 -2.32 26.08
CA SER A 210 -11.92 -0.92 25.62
C SER A 210 -13.37 -0.44 25.51
N LEU A 211 -14.28 -1.31 25.07
CA LEU A 211 -15.71 -1.01 24.97
C LEU A 211 -16.34 -0.86 26.36
N CYS A 212 -15.99 -1.75 27.30
CA CYS A 212 -16.43 -1.65 28.69
C CYS A 212 -15.88 -0.39 29.40
N GLN A 213 -14.61 -0.04 29.18
CA GLN A 213 -14.03 1.20 29.71
C GLN A 213 -14.70 2.46 29.15
N LYS A 214 -14.96 2.52 27.83
CA LYS A 214 -15.70 3.64 27.24
C LYS A 214 -17.11 3.79 27.79
N LYS A 215 -17.77 2.69 28.14
CA LYS A 215 -19.11 2.70 28.76
C LYS A 215 -19.08 3.13 30.24
N MET A 216 -17.96 2.95 30.94
CA MET A 216 -17.78 3.44 32.32
C MET A 216 -17.45 4.94 32.41
N TYR A 217 -16.87 5.53 31.36
CA TYR A 217 -16.54 6.96 31.32
C TYR A 217 -17.53 7.80 30.49
N SER A 218 -18.63 7.21 30.00
CA SER A 218 -19.73 7.99 29.43
C SER A 218 -20.67 8.41 30.56
N ASP A 219 -20.32 9.48 31.27
CA ASP A 219 -21.24 10.21 32.18
C ASP A 219 -22.36 10.96 31.44
N ALA A 220 -22.61 10.62 30.17
CA ALA A 220 -23.81 11.00 29.44
C ALA A 220 -24.87 9.90 29.59
N VAL A 221 -25.33 9.69 30.82
CA VAL A 221 -26.65 9.11 31.09
C VAL A 221 -27.41 10.17 31.86
N TRP A 222 -28.03 11.08 31.12
CA TRP A 222 -29.41 11.57 31.19
C TRP A 222 -29.56 12.73 30.20
#